data_AF-A0A9P6EI74-F1
#
_entry.id   AF-A0A9P6EI74-F1
#
_cell.length_a   1.000
_cell.length_b   1.000
_cell.length_c   1.000
_cell.angle_alpha   90.00
_cell.angle_beta   90.00
_cell.angle_gamma   90.00
#
_symmetry.space_group_name_H-M   'P 1'
#
loop_
_entity.id
_entity.type
_entity.pdbx_description
1 polymer ?
#
loop_
_entity_poly.entity_id
_entity_poly.type
_entity_poly.pdbx_seq_one_letter_code
_entity_poly.pdbx_strand_id
1 'polypeptide(L)'
;MQSQTSDSPDLHSDLHQQHNLFPNFFSDGVFTNEHDRNQPTIDEEPLYVNAKQYFRILKRRVARTRLEEVHRLSRQRKPYLHESRHKHAMRRPRGPGGRFLTAEEIAAQK
;
A
#
# COMPACT_ATOMS: atom_id res chain seq x y z
N MET A 1 10.28 -61.21 -40.75
CA MET A 1 8.93 -60.64 -40.54
C MET A 1 9.09 -59.14 -40.46
N GLN A 2 8.50 -58.42 -41.41
CA GLN A 2 8.42 -56.96 -41.42
C GLN A 2 7.31 -56.55 -40.45
N SER A 3 7.54 -55.55 -39.60
CA SER A 3 6.46 -54.87 -38.88
C SER A 3 6.86 -53.46 -38.44
N GLN A 4 6.43 -52.52 -39.28
CA GLN A 4 5.76 -51.25 -38.95
C GLN A 4 6.57 -50.13 -38.27
N THR A 5 6.94 -49.16 -39.11
CA THR A 5 7.18 -47.76 -38.78
C THR A 5 5.86 -47.10 -38.35
N SER A 6 5.80 -46.52 -37.15
CA SER A 6 4.70 -45.66 -36.73
C SER A 6 4.98 -44.22 -37.17
N ASP A 7 4.06 -43.69 -37.96
CA ASP A 7 4.00 -42.33 -38.49
C ASP A 7 4.24 -41.25 -37.43
N SER A 8 5.17 -40.34 -37.73
CA SER A 8 5.27 -39.02 -37.11
C SER A 8 4.58 -38.00 -38.02
N PRO A 9 3.57 -37.25 -37.55
CA PRO A 9 3.11 -36.07 -38.26
C PRO A 9 3.84 -34.82 -37.74
N ASP A 10 4.90 -34.42 -38.45
CA ASP A 10 5.32 -33.03 -38.52
C ASP A 10 4.43 -32.31 -39.54
N LEU A 11 3.90 -31.13 -39.17
CA LEU A 11 3.62 -29.95 -40.02
C LEU A 11 2.42 -29.15 -39.45
N HIS A 12 2.69 -28.03 -38.78
CA HIS A 12 2.54 -26.72 -39.43
C HIS A 12 2.94 -25.58 -38.47
N SER A 13 3.81 -24.73 -39.01
CA SER A 13 4.10 -23.38 -38.56
C SER A 13 2.84 -22.51 -38.48
N ASP A 14 2.64 -21.79 -37.38
CA ASP A 14 1.99 -20.48 -37.43
C ASP A 14 2.42 -19.59 -36.26
N LEU A 15 3.33 -18.68 -36.58
CA LEU A 15 3.70 -17.53 -35.79
C LEU A 15 2.72 -16.41 -36.13
N HIS A 16 1.98 -15.93 -35.12
CA HIS A 16 1.16 -14.71 -34.94
C HIS A 16 -0.21 -15.11 -34.41
N GLN A 17 -0.63 -14.72 -33.20
CA GLN A 17 -1.07 -13.36 -32.91
C GLN A 17 -1.32 -13.23 -31.38
N GLN A 18 -0.81 -12.16 -30.76
CA GLN A 18 -1.02 -11.81 -29.35
C GLN A 18 -2.42 -11.23 -29.10
N HIS A 19 -3.30 -11.83 -28.28
CA HIS A 19 -4.29 -11.04 -27.51
C HIS A 19 -4.89 -11.80 -26.30
N ASN A 20 -4.71 -11.22 -25.11
CA ASN A 20 -5.64 -11.15 -23.96
C ASN A 20 -6.39 -12.42 -23.50
N LEU A 21 -5.86 -13.09 -22.47
CA LEU A 21 -6.59 -14.07 -21.64
C LEU A 21 -6.63 -13.63 -20.16
N PHE A 22 -6.98 -12.37 -19.90
CA PHE A 22 -7.47 -11.95 -18.58
C PHE A 22 -8.93 -11.50 -18.74
N PRO A 23 -9.92 -12.30 -18.31
CA PRO A 23 -11.26 -11.77 -18.15
C PRO A 23 -11.29 -10.92 -16.88
N ASN A 24 -11.61 -9.63 -17.06
CA ASN A 24 -11.97 -8.73 -15.97
C ASN A 24 -13.15 -9.30 -15.18
N PHE A 25 -12.95 -9.56 -13.88
CA PHE A 25 -14.04 -9.83 -12.92
C PHE A 25 -13.95 -8.86 -11.74
N PHE A 26 -13.83 -7.56 -12.04
CA PHE A 26 -14.40 -6.53 -11.18
C PHE A 26 -15.87 -6.42 -11.55
N SER A 27 -16.73 -7.19 -10.87
CA SER A 27 -18.13 -6.81 -10.66
C SER A 27 -18.67 -7.55 -9.44
N ASP A 28 -19.34 -6.78 -8.60
CA ASP A 28 -20.24 -7.19 -7.53
C ASP A 28 -19.61 -7.72 -6.24
N GLY A 29 -19.47 -6.77 -5.33
CA GLY A 29 -19.36 -7.04 -3.91
C GLY A 29 -20.56 -7.84 -3.41
N VAL A 30 -20.25 -8.85 -2.60
CA VAL A 30 -20.79 -9.23 -1.29
C VAL A 30 -20.37 -10.68 -1.12
N PHE A 31 -19.24 -10.92 -0.46
CA PHE A 31 -19.06 -12.11 0.38
C PHE A 31 -18.22 -11.72 1.59
N THR A 32 -18.92 -11.69 2.71
CA THR A 32 -18.40 -11.61 4.07
C THR A 32 -17.35 -12.69 4.32
N ASN A 33 -16.25 -12.32 4.97
CA ASN A 33 -15.61 -13.16 5.97
C ASN A 33 -15.14 -12.27 7.13
N GLU A 34 -16.12 -11.86 7.92
CA GLU A 34 -15.91 -11.62 9.35
C GLU A 34 -15.53 -12.98 9.96
N HIS A 35 -14.24 -13.24 10.21
CA HIS A 35 -13.63 -14.12 11.22
C HIS A 35 -12.21 -14.52 10.79
N ASP A 36 -11.24 -13.62 10.98
CA ASP A 36 -10.00 -14.00 11.66
C ASP A 36 -9.34 -12.75 12.25
N ARG A 37 -9.97 -12.27 13.33
CA ARG A 37 -9.32 -11.37 14.27
C ARG A 37 -8.80 -12.26 15.38
N ASN A 38 -7.47 -12.44 15.38
CA ASN A 38 -6.65 -12.93 16.49
C ASN A 38 -6.17 -14.40 16.39
N GLN A 39 -5.25 -14.65 15.46
CA GLN A 39 -4.21 -15.65 15.62
C GLN A 39 -2.84 -14.98 15.48
N PRO A 40 -2.00 -14.94 16.52
CA PRO A 40 -0.57 -14.74 16.31
C PRO A 40 -0.04 -16.05 15.73
N THR A 41 -0.13 -16.21 14.40
CA THR A 41 0.59 -17.27 13.69
C THR A 41 2.08 -16.92 13.74
N ILE A 42 2.74 -17.30 14.84
CA ILE A 42 4.20 -17.23 14.98
C ILE A 42 4.88 -18.21 14.00
N ASP A 43 4.08 -19.10 13.40
CA ASP A 43 4.52 -20.19 12.52
C ASP A 43 4.29 -19.93 11.02
N GLU A 44 4.09 -18.66 10.62
CA GLU A 44 4.11 -18.31 9.19
C GLU A 44 5.53 -18.58 8.66
N GLU A 45 5.62 -19.57 7.78
CA GLU A 45 6.84 -20.07 7.14
C GLU A 45 7.81 -18.91 6.81
N PRO A 46 9.08 -18.96 7.24
CA PRO A 46 9.95 -17.81 7.11
C PRO A 46 10.22 -17.52 5.63
N LEU A 47 9.52 -16.51 5.09
CA LEU A 47 9.80 -15.92 3.80
C LEU A 47 11.31 -15.67 3.73
N TYR A 48 11.97 -16.21 2.70
CA TYR A 48 13.42 -16.10 2.55
C TYR A 48 13.83 -14.62 2.57
N VAL A 49 14.46 -14.23 3.66
CA VAL A 49 15.00 -12.88 3.89
C VAL A 49 16.51 -12.96 4.04
N ASN A 50 17.15 -11.79 4.05
CA ASN A 50 18.57 -11.73 4.34
C ASN A 50 18.88 -12.38 5.71
N ALA A 51 19.79 -13.36 5.70
CA ALA A 51 20.20 -14.13 6.87
C ALA A 51 20.64 -13.24 8.06
N LYS A 52 21.31 -12.12 7.79
CA LYS A 52 21.77 -11.18 8.84
C LYS A 52 20.62 -10.43 9.53
N GLN A 53 19.44 -10.40 8.92
CA GLN A 53 18.32 -9.58 9.39
C GLN A 53 17.21 -10.39 10.05
N TYR A 54 17.11 -11.69 9.77
CA TYR A 54 16.02 -12.58 10.19
C TYR A 54 15.58 -12.37 11.65
N PHE A 55 16.48 -12.60 12.61
CA PHE A 55 16.15 -12.46 14.04
C PHE A 55 15.75 -11.05 14.44
N ARG A 56 16.31 -10.02 13.78
CA ARG A 56 16.01 -8.62 14.08
C ARG A 56 14.65 -8.22 13.51
N ILE A 57 14.26 -8.75 12.35
CA ILE A 57 12.93 -8.58 11.78
C ILE A 57 11.87 -9.14 12.73
N LEU A 58 12.06 -10.37 13.22
CA LEU A 58 11.16 -10.99 14.20
C LEU A 58 10.98 -10.14 15.46
N LYS A 59 12.10 -9.71 16.08
CA LYS A 59 12.06 -8.83 17.27
C LYS A 59 11.31 -7.52 17.00
N ARG A 60 11.52 -6.89 15.83
CA ARG A 60 10.85 -5.64 15.46
C ARG A 60 9.36 -5.84 15.18
N ARG A 61 8.96 -6.98 14.59
CA ARG A 61 7.53 -7.31 14.39
C ARG A 61 6.80 -7.35 15.72
N VAL A 62 7.31 -8.14 16.68
CA VAL A 62 6.75 -8.22 18.04
C VAL A 62 6.68 -6.83 18.70
N ALA A 63 7.73 -6.02 18.57
CA ALA A 63 7.72 -4.67 19.12
C ALA A 63 6.69 -3.75 18.46
N ARG A 64 6.52 -3.81 17.13
CA ARG A 64 5.50 -3.02 16.42
C ARG A 64 4.09 -3.45 16.77
N THR A 65 3.80 -4.76 16.81
CA THR A 65 2.48 -5.28 17.20
C THR A 65 2.08 -4.77 18.58
N ARG A 66 2.98 -4.87 19.57
CA ARG A 66 2.75 -4.32 20.92
C ARG A 66 2.52 -2.80 20.90
N LEU A 67 3.30 -2.05 20.11
CA LEU A 67 3.11 -0.60 19.99
C LEU A 67 1.78 -0.25 19.30
N GLU A 68 1.35 -1.00 18.29
CA GLU A 68 0.08 -0.78 17.59
C GLU A 68 -1.15 -1.08 18.48
N GLU A 69 -1.05 -2.09 19.36
CA GLU A 69 -2.09 -2.39 20.36
C GLU A 69 -2.25 -1.26 21.38
N VAL A 70 -1.14 -0.74 21.90
CA VAL A 70 -1.14 0.33 22.91
C VAL A 70 -1.46 1.68 22.28
N HIS A 71 -0.80 2.00 21.16
CA HIS A 71 -1.02 3.22 20.40
C HIS A 71 -1.94 2.88 19.23
N ARG A 72 -3.26 2.87 19.50
CA ARG A 72 -4.32 2.90 18.47
C ARG A 72 -4.30 4.21 17.66
N LEU A 73 -3.13 4.56 17.11
CA LEU A 73 -2.93 5.71 16.24
C LEU A 73 -3.88 5.55 15.07
N SER A 74 -4.73 6.56 14.86
CA SER A 74 -5.59 6.64 13.69
C SER A 74 -4.73 6.43 12.44
N ARG A 75 -5.03 5.40 11.64
CA ARG A 75 -4.29 5.11 10.40
C ARG A 75 -4.34 6.28 9.41
N GLN A 76 -5.37 7.13 9.51
CA GLN A 76 -5.53 8.33 8.70
C GLN A 76 -4.80 9.52 9.29
N ARG A 77 -4.15 10.29 8.42
CA ARG A 77 -3.47 11.54 8.79
C ARG A 77 -4.51 12.64 9.06
N LYS A 78 -4.31 13.42 10.11
CA LYS A 78 -5.14 14.60 10.39
C LYS A 78 -4.84 15.70 9.36
N PRO A 79 -5.83 16.52 8.95
CA PRO A 79 -5.62 17.65 8.03
C PRO A 79 -4.66 18.70 8.60
N TYR A 80 -4.64 18.85 9.93
CA TYR A 80 -3.67 19.64 10.68
C TYR A 80 -3.41 18.98 12.03
N LEU A 81 -2.24 19.24 12.62
CA LEU A 81 -1.83 18.59 13.86
C LEU A 81 -2.43 19.26 15.11
N HIS A 82 -2.56 20.59 15.09
CA HIS A 82 -2.96 21.38 16.26
C HIS A 82 -3.99 22.44 15.90
N GLU A 83 -5.07 22.49 16.67
CA GLU A 83 -6.18 23.42 16.45
C GLU A 83 -5.75 24.89 16.57
N SER A 84 -4.93 25.22 17.58
CA SER A 84 -4.43 26.58 17.78
C SER A 84 -3.61 27.10 16.60
N ARG A 85 -2.79 26.23 15.99
CA ARG A 85 -1.98 26.56 14.80
C ARG A 85 -2.85 26.78 13.58
N HIS A 86 -3.87 25.95 13.38
CA HIS A 86 -4.84 26.13 12.31
C HIS A 86 -5.57 27.48 12.43
N LYS A 87 -6.11 27.79 13.62
CA LYS A 87 -6.74 29.09 13.92
C LYS A 87 -5.77 30.27 13.71
N HIS A 88 -4.51 30.13 14.09
CA HIS A 88 -3.49 31.15 13.85
C HIS A 88 -3.27 31.38 12.34
N ALA A 89 -3.11 30.31 11.55
CA ALA A 89 -2.92 30.42 10.10
C ALA A 89 -4.15 31.03 9.39
N MET A 90 -5.36 30.81 9.90
CA MET A 90 -6.58 31.41 9.35
C MET A 90 -6.72 32.91 9.66
N ARG A 91 -6.27 33.36 10.83
CA ARG A 91 -6.35 34.77 11.24
C ARG A 91 -5.26 35.68 10.65
N ARG A 92 -4.20 35.11 10.06
CA ARG A 92 -3.10 35.91 9.50
C ARG A 92 -3.57 36.70 8.26
N PRO A 93 -3.21 37.99 8.15
CA PRO A 93 -3.54 38.77 6.96
C PRO A 93 -2.80 38.21 5.74
N ARG A 94 -3.48 38.24 4.59
CA ARG A 94 -3.00 37.67 3.33
C ARG A 94 -2.98 38.73 2.24
N GLY A 95 -1.96 38.66 1.38
CA GLY A 95 -1.90 39.46 0.17
C GLY A 95 -2.71 38.84 -0.98
N PRO A 96 -2.82 39.56 -2.11
CA PRO A 96 -3.37 38.97 -3.33
C PRO A 96 -2.52 37.74 -3.73
N GLY A 97 -3.17 36.60 -3.94
CA GLY A 97 -2.50 35.30 -4.18
C GLY A 97 -2.34 34.40 -2.95
N GLY A 98 -2.89 34.78 -1.79
CA GLY A 98 -3.06 33.89 -0.65
C GLY A 98 -1.80 33.67 0.21
N ARG A 99 -0.67 34.29 -0.15
CA ARG A 99 0.53 34.34 0.69
C ARG A 99 0.25 35.20 1.93
N PHE A 100 0.93 34.89 3.03
CA PHE A 100 0.92 35.78 4.17
C PHE A 100 1.70 37.05 3.84
N LEU A 101 1.19 38.19 4.30
CA LEU A 101 1.92 39.45 4.19
C LEU A 101 3.23 39.39 4.97
N THR A 102 4.24 40.05 4.42
CA THR A 102 5.50 40.34 5.10
C THR A 102 5.29 41.39 6.18
N ALA A 103 6.22 41.49 7.14
CA ALA A 103 6.11 42.46 8.23
C ALA A 103 6.04 43.92 7.72
N GLU A 104 6.79 44.22 6.65
CA GLU A 104 6.81 45.54 6.00
C GLU A 104 5.46 45.86 5.35
N GLU A 105 4.86 44.92 4.63
CA GLU A 105 3.54 45.09 4.01
C GLU A 105 2.42 45.22 5.05
N ILE A 106 2.50 44.50 6.18
CA ILE A 106 1.55 44.64 7.30
C ILE A 106 1.64 46.04 7.91
N ALA A 107 2.85 46.58 8.06
CA ALA A 107 3.06 47.92 8.60
C ALA A 107 2.54 49.00 7.65
N ALA A 108 2.66 48.80 6.33
CA ALA A 108 2.14 49.72 5.32
C ALA A 108 0.61 49.71 5.19
N GLN A 109 -0.06 48.65 5.67
CA GLN A 109 -1.52 48.49 5.59
C GLN A 109 -2.26 49.03 6.83
N LYS A 110 -1.50 49.47 7.84
CA LYS A 110 -2.00 49.96 9.13
C LYS A 110 -1.96 51.48 9.17
#